data_AF-C6J0E3-F1
#
_entry.id   AF-C6J0E3-F1
#
_cell.length_a   1.000
_cell.length_b   1.000
_cell.length_c   1.000
_cell.angle_alpha   90.00
_cell.angle_beta   90.00
_cell.angle_gamma   90.00
#
_symmetry.space_group_name_H-M   'P 1'
#
loop_
_entity.id
_entity.type
_entity.pdbx_description
1 polymer ?
#
loop_
_entity_poly.entity_id
_entity_poly.type
_entity_poly.pdbx_seq_one_letter_code
_entity_poly.pdbx_strand_id
1 'polypeptide(L)'
;MCYSRVRRFCKGAIIMFGIIMALLTFFFYVICAGVVLAILIYLPLMIYVIPYALWVGFQNQVGKHLDKKKERFWRTVRNATKLYVSWITRKEPSF
;
A
#
# COMPACT_ATOMS: atom_id res chain seq x y z
N MET A 1 -15.30 -27.04 50.77
CA MET A 1 -15.83 -26.70 49.42
C MET A 1 -15.40 -25.32 48.89
N CYS A 2 -14.96 -24.35 49.71
CA CYS A 2 -14.62 -23.00 49.23
C CYS A 2 -13.37 -22.94 48.32
N TYR A 3 -12.34 -23.75 48.62
CA TYR A 3 -11.04 -23.72 47.93
C TYR A 3 -11.11 -24.14 46.45
N SER A 4 -12.00 -25.07 46.07
CA SER A 4 -12.13 -25.58 44.70
C SER A 4 -12.91 -24.65 43.77
N ARG A 5 -13.66 -23.68 44.32
CA ARG A 5 -14.37 -22.64 43.58
C ARG A 5 -13.44 -21.45 43.27
N VAL A 6 -12.64 -21.03 44.25
CA VAL A 6 -11.59 -19.99 44.08
C VAL A 6 -10.53 -20.43 43.07
N ARG A 7 -10.08 -21.69 43.13
CA ARG A 7 -9.07 -22.23 42.18
C ARG A 7 -9.59 -22.30 40.73
N ARG A 8 -10.90 -22.50 40.52
CA ARG A 8 -11.51 -22.47 39.17
C ARG A 8 -11.65 -21.05 38.64
N PHE A 9 -11.99 -20.10 39.51
CA PHE A 9 -12.11 -18.69 39.13
C PHE A 9 -10.76 -18.08 38.74
N CYS A 10 -9.69 -18.33 39.51
CA CYS A 10 -8.33 -17.92 39.15
C CYS A 10 -7.85 -18.56 37.83
N LYS A 11 -8.12 -19.84 37.60
CA LYS A 11 -7.78 -20.50 36.33
C LYS A 11 -8.52 -19.88 35.15
N GLY A 12 -9.80 -19.58 35.30
CA GLY A 12 -10.60 -18.91 34.26
C GLY A 12 -10.07 -17.51 33.93
N ALA A 13 -9.68 -16.72 34.93
CA ALA A 13 -9.12 -15.38 34.74
C ALA A 13 -7.76 -15.42 34.02
N ILE A 14 -6.89 -16.38 34.36
CA ILE A 14 -5.58 -16.56 33.70
C ILE A 14 -5.76 -16.96 32.23
N ILE A 15 -6.68 -17.89 31.94
CA ILE A 15 -6.98 -18.32 30.56
C ILE A 15 -7.55 -17.16 29.74
N MET A 16 -8.49 -16.40 30.31
CA MET A 16 -9.09 -15.24 29.65
C MET A 16 -8.02 -14.19 29.29
N PHE A 17 -7.14 -13.85 30.23
CA PHE A 17 -6.05 -12.92 30.00
C PHE A 17 -5.09 -13.43 28.90
N GLY A 18 -4.75 -14.73 28.92
CA GLY A 18 -3.92 -15.36 27.89
C GLY A 18 -4.52 -15.27 26.48
N ILE A 19 -5.83 -15.48 26.35
CA ILE A 19 -6.54 -15.37 25.06
C ILE A 19 -6.50 -13.94 24.54
N ILE A 20 -6.75 -12.94 25.40
CA ILE A 20 -6.72 -11.51 25.01
C ILE A 20 -5.34 -11.12 24.48
N MET A 21 -4.28 -11.52 25.17
CA MET A 21 -2.91 -11.24 24.73
C MET A 21 -2.58 -11.93 23.41
N ALA A 22 -2.99 -13.20 23.24
CA ALA A 22 -2.78 -13.93 22.00
C ALA A 22 -3.48 -13.26 20.80
N LEU A 23 -4.73 -12.81 20.99
CA LEU A 23 -5.45 -12.08 19.95
C LEU A 23 -4.75 -10.77 19.60
N LEU A 24 -4.32 -9.99 20.59
CA LEU A 24 -3.61 -8.73 20.36
C LEU A 24 -2.33 -8.94 19.55
N THR A 25 -1.52 -9.94 19.92
CA THR A 25 -0.31 -10.30 19.18
C THR A 25 -0.62 -10.73 17.76
N PHE A 26 -1.65 -11.55 17.56
CA PHE A 26 -2.09 -11.96 16.22
C PHE A 26 -2.49 -10.77 15.35
N PHE A 27 -3.31 -9.86 15.86
CA PHE A 27 -3.70 -8.65 15.13
C PHE A 27 -2.48 -7.79 14.76
N PHE A 28 -1.53 -7.65 15.67
CA PHE A 28 -0.30 -6.92 15.41
C PHE A 28 0.49 -7.54 14.24
N TYR A 29 0.64 -8.87 14.23
CA TYR A 29 1.30 -9.57 13.11
C TYR A 29 0.58 -9.38 11.79
N VAL A 30 -0.75 -9.44 11.77
CA VAL A 30 -1.54 -9.22 10.55
C VAL A 30 -1.35 -7.81 10.01
N ILE A 31 -1.36 -6.80 10.88
CA ILE A 31 -1.12 -5.41 10.48
C ILE A 31 0.30 -5.25 9.94
N CYS A 32 1.31 -5.77 10.63
CA CYS A 32 2.70 -5.72 10.16
C CYS A 32 2.88 -6.40 8.80
N ALA A 33 2.31 -7.59 8.61
CA ALA A 33 2.35 -8.29 7.33
C ALA A 33 1.65 -7.47 6.22
N GLY A 34 0.50 -6.86 6.52
CA GLY A 34 -0.20 -5.97 5.60
C GLY A 34 0.62 -4.76 5.19
N VAL A 35 1.33 -4.13 6.13
CA VAL A 35 2.22 -2.99 5.85
C VAL A 35 3.39 -3.41 4.97
N VAL A 36 4.03 -4.54 5.25
CA VAL A 36 5.14 -5.06 4.43
C VAL A 36 4.68 -5.34 3.00
N LEU A 37 3.52 -5.99 2.81
CA LEU A 37 2.94 -6.23 1.49
C LEU A 37 2.58 -4.93 0.77
N ALA A 38 2.02 -3.95 1.49
CA ALA A 38 1.71 -2.65 0.92
C ALA A 38 2.98 -1.94 0.44
N ILE A 39 4.04 -1.91 1.24
CA ILE A 39 5.32 -1.32 0.82
C ILE A 39 5.86 -2.06 -0.43
N LEU A 40 5.85 -3.39 -0.42
CA LEU A 40 6.39 -4.19 -1.52
C LEU A 40 5.66 -3.95 -2.85
N ILE A 41 4.35 -3.64 -2.82
CA ILE A 41 3.54 -3.39 -4.03
C ILE A 41 3.52 -1.90 -4.39
N TYR A 42 3.26 -1.01 -3.43
CA TYR A 42 3.06 0.41 -3.70
C TYR A 42 4.37 1.17 -3.87
N LEU A 43 5.45 0.79 -3.20
CA LEU A 43 6.74 1.45 -3.37
C LEU A 43 7.27 1.37 -4.81
N PRO A 44 7.36 0.19 -5.46
CA PRO A 44 7.80 0.13 -6.86
C PRO A 44 6.82 0.84 -7.79
N LEU A 45 5.51 0.77 -7.51
CA LEU A 45 4.50 1.46 -8.31
C LEU A 45 4.64 2.98 -8.21
N MET A 46 4.96 3.52 -7.03
CA MET A 46 5.19 4.95 -6.81
C MET A 46 6.47 5.41 -7.52
N ILE A 47 7.58 4.68 -7.38
CA ILE A 47 8.83 4.96 -8.10
C ILE A 47 8.58 4.98 -9.62
N TYR A 48 7.72 4.09 -10.10
CA TYR A 48 7.34 4.04 -11.50
C TYR A 48 6.46 5.22 -11.93
N VAL A 49 5.49 5.64 -11.12
CA VAL A 49 4.53 6.70 -11.50
C VAL A 49 5.11 8.11 -11.34
N ILE A 50 6.03 8.35 -10.39
CA ILE A 50 6.60 9.68 -10.10
C ILE A 50 7.17 10.36 -11.35
N PRO A 51 8.01 9.71 -12.19
CA PRO A 51 8.60 10.37 -13.35
C PRO A 51 7.56 10.77 -14.40
N TYR A 52 6.50 9.96 -14.57
CA TYR A 52 5.37 10.33 -15.43
C TYR A 52 4.60 11.53 -14.87
N ALA A 53 4.32 11.56 -13.56
CA ALA A 53 3.62 12.67 -12.93
C ALA A 53 4.41 13.99 -13.04
N LEU A 54 5.73 13.94 -12.84
CA LEU A 54 6.62 15.09 -13.02
C LEU A 54 6.65 15.55 -14.49
N TRP A 55 6.77 14.60 -15.43
CA TRP A 55 6.78 14.92 -16.86
C TRP A 55 5.47 15.56 -17.31
N VAL A 56 4.31 15.00 -16.94
CA VAL A 56 2.99 15.60 -17.24
C VAL A 56 2.85 16.99 -16.61
N GLY A 57 3.36 17.18 -15.38
CA GLY A 57 3.41 18.49 -14.74
C GLY A 57 4.18 19.53 -15.56
N PHE A 58 5.37 19.16 -16.03
CA PHE A 58 6.19 20.02 -16.89
C PHE A 58 5.52 20.32 -18.23
N GLN A 59 4.93 19.31 -18.89
CA GLN A 59 4.23 19.51 -20.17
C GLN A 59 3.02 20.44 -20.01
N ASN A 60 2.27 20.31 -18.91
CA ASN A 60 1.13 21.18 -18.62
C ASN A 60 1.54 22.64 -18.44
N GLN A 61 2.73 22.92 -17.90
CA GLN A 61 3.26 24.30 -17.78
C GLN A 61 3.58 24.93 -19.14
N VAL A 62 3.96 24.10 -20.12
CA VAL A 62 4.24 24.52 -21.50
C VAL A 62 2.96 24.53 -22.36
N GLY A 63 1.78 24.25 -21.76
CA GLY A 63 0.49 24.21 -22.45
C GLY A 63 0.24 22.96 -23.29
N LYS A 64 1.06 21.90 -23.14
CA LYS A 64 0.92 20.62 -23.83
C LYS A 64 0.28 19.57 -22.92
N HIS A 65 -0.46 18.63 -23.49
CA HIS A 65 -1.04 17.47 -22.77
C HIS A 65 -1.97 17.82 -21.58
N LEU A 66 -2.69 18.95 -21.66
CA LEU A 66 -3.63 19.43 -20.62
C LEU A 66 -4.75 18.41 -20.30
N ASP A 67 -5.11 17.56 -21.26
CA ASP A 67 -6.07 16.46 -21.12
C ASP A 67 -5.59 15.38 -20.12
N LYS A 68 -4.27 15.24 -19.94
CA LYS A 68 -3.65 14.22 -19.09
C LYS A 68 -3.71 14.54 -17.61
N LYS A 69 -4.07 15.78 -17.22
CA LYS A 69 -4.21 16.20 -15.82
C LYS A 69 -5.35 15.49 -15.07
N LYS A 70 -6.39 15.04 -15.77
CA LYS A 70 -7.62 14.46 -15.17
C LYS A 70 -7.75 12.95 -15.34
N GLU A 71 -6.67 12.26 -15.74
CA GLU A 71 -6.73 10.82 -16.01
C GLU A 71 -6.90 9.98 -14.73
N ARG A 72 -7.68 8.89 -14.87
CA ARG A 72 -7.83 7.89 -13.80
C ARG A 72 -6.53 7.12 -13.60
N PHE A 73 -6.28 6.66 -12.37
CA PHE A 73 -5.06 5.94 -11.97
C PHE A 73 -4.59 4.86 -12.96
N TRP A 74 -5.50 4.00 -13.45
CA TRP A 74 -5.15 2.96 -14.42
C TRP A 74 -4.65 3.49 -15.77
N ARG A 75 -5.20 4.63 -16.24
CA ARG A 75 -4.73 5.29 -17.46
C ARG A 75 -3.37 5.95 -17.22
N THR A 76 -3.16 6.55 -16.05
CA THR A 76 -1.88 7.10 -15.61
C THR A 76 -0.78 6.04 -15.63
N VAL A 77 -1.02 4.85 -15.08
CA VAL A 77 -0.04 3.75 -15.09
C VAL A 77 0.28 3.30 -16.52
N ARG A 78 -0.74 3.11 -17.36
CA ARG A 78 -0.52 2.71 -18.77
C ARG A 78 0.25 3.78 -19.56
N ASN A 79 -0.05 5.05 -19.35
CA ASN A 79 0.65 6.16 -19.98
C ASN A 79 2.06 6.32 -19.42
N ALA A 80 2.29 6.09 -18.13
CA ALA A 80 3.64 5.99 -17.57
C ALA A 80 4.44 4.92 -18.31
N THR A 81 3.87 3.73 -18.57
CA THR A 81 4.56 2.70 -19.35
C THR A 81 4.91 3.14 -20.76
N LYS A 82 4.00 3.83 -21.46
CA LYS A 82 4.30 4.40 -22.77
C LYS A 82 5.46 5.41 -22.70
N LEU A 83 5.50 6.25 -21.66
CA LEU A 83 6.59 7.22 -21.44
C LEU A 83 7.93 6.52 -21.14
N TYR A 84 7.93 5.46 -20.33
CA TYR A 84 9.16 4.69 -20.08
C TYR A 84 9.67 4.01 -21.34
N VAL A 85 8.77 3.37 -22.10
CA VAL A 85 9.14 2.74 -23.38
C VAL A 85 9.68 3.79 -24.35
N SER A 86 9.07 4.98 -24.41
CA SER A 86 9.53 6.07 -25.27
C SER A 86 10.91 6.59 -24.85
N TRP A 87 11.17 6.69 -23.54
CA TRP A 87 12.50 7.05 -23.01
C TRP A 87 13.57 6.02 -23.36
N ILE A 88 13.26 4.72 -23.28
CA ILE A 88 14.18 3.64 -23.66
C ILE A 88 14.42 3.64 -25.17
N THR A 89 13.36 3.80 -25.97
CA THR A 89 13.43 3.76 -27.44
C THR A 89 13.87 5.09 -28.06
N ARG A 90 14.06 6.14 -27.26
CA ARG A 90 14.37 7.52 -27.70
C ARG A 90 13.37 8.08 -28.72
N LYS A 91 12.15 7.54 -28.76
CA LYS A 91 11.06 8.00 -29.62
C LYS A 91 10.12 8.90 -28.84
N GLU A 92 9.39 9.76 -29.54
CA GLU A 92 8.35 10.55 -28.89
C GLU A 92 7.21 9.64 -28.38
N PRO A 93 6.70 9.87 -27.16
CA PRO A 93 5.62 9.05 -26.61
C PRO A 93 4.31 9.28 -27.35
N SER A 94 3.73 8.21 -27.91
CA SER A 94 2.40 8.23 -28.54
C SER A 94 1.32 7.89 -27.50
N PHE A 95 0.69 8.92 -26.93
CA PHE A 95 -0.34 8.76 -25.89
C PHE A 95 -1.72 8.40 -26.43
#